data_AF-A0A661MVB7-F1
#
_entry.id   AF-A0A661MVB7-F1
#
_cell.length_a   1.000
_cell.length_b   1.000
_cell.length_c   1.000
_cell.angle_alpha   90.00
_cell.angle_beta   90.00
_cell.angle_gamma   90.00
#
_symmetry.space_group_name_H-M   'P 1'
#
loop_
_entity.id
_entity.type
_entity.pdbx_description
1 polymer ?
#
loop_
_entity_poly.entity_id
_entity_poly.type
_entity_poly.pdbx_seq_one_letter_code
_entity_poly.pdbx_strand_id
1 'polypeptide(L)'
;MILLSLAMALAACNGAASSAADATSDQPPPPEQSARDALEALSTTPEQDDQLLALVGKFAIVLSKSGKARRAFTDELLKSLMRGRVEAAVVDPVRTNFEDAIRDATPEVLTLLNKLHEILTPEQRAKLVDSFAARAENAKAKRKAHNRQMIDALDIGLLQKISIAKAMRDKLGDLRPAFAKMKMDAQAAGKAFKEDTFDATELAIAKTDLGKLYLESIVILVGVLAPELEHEQRVKLAGIIKHRLTGGGRHH
;
A
#
# COMPACT_ATOMS: atom_id res chain seq x y z
N MET A 1 5.07 5.87 4.36
CA MET A 1 3.77 5.46 3.79
C MET A 1 3.21 6.50 2.84
N ILE A 2 3.01 7.77 3.19
CA ILE A 2 2.33 8.74 2.29
C ILE A 2 2.97 8.86 0.89
N LEU A 3 4.30 8.94 0.74
CA LEU A 3 4.95 9.06 -0.57
C LEU A 3 5.06 7.75 -1.37
N LEU A 4 5.30 6.61 -0.72
CA LEU A 4 5.25 5.29 -1.37
C LEU A 4 3.81 4.84 -1.63
N SER A 5 2.85 5.27 -0.80
CA SER A 5 1.42 5.12 -1.02
C SER A 5 0.89 6.15 -2.01
N LEU A 6 1.53 7.30 -2.20
CA LEU A 6 1.29 8.25 -3.28
C LEU A 6 1.79 7.63 -4.58
N ALA A 7 3.05 7.19 -4.64
CA ALA A 7 3.60 6.50 -5.80
C ALA A 7 2.82 5.21 -6.11
N MET A 8 2.51 4.36 -5.11
CA MET A 8 1.70 3.14 -5.32
C MET A 8 0.21 3.42 -5.55
N ALA A 9 -0.39 4.49 -5.02
CA ALA A 9 -1.75 4.88 -5.39
C ALA A 9 -1.78 5.39 -6.83
N LEU A 10 -0.83 6.26 -7.21
CA LEU A 10 -0.64 6.75 -8.57
C LEU A 10 -0.32 5.62 -9.56
N ALA A 11 0.40 4.56 -9.16
CA ALA A 11 0.66 3.40 -10.02
C ALA A 11 -0.43 2.35 -10.06
N ALA A 12 -1.27 2.28 -9.03
CA ALA A 12 -2.52 1.53 -9.10
C ALA A 12 -3.53 2.22 -10.06
N CYS A 13 -3.21 3.42 -10.57
CA CYS A 13 -4.01 4.18 -11.53
C CYS A 13 -3.85 3.76 -13.01
N ASN A 14 -3.31 2.59 -13.32
CA ASN A 14 -3.17 2.16 -14.73
C ASN A 14 -3.49 0.67 -14.90
N GLY A 15 -4.43 0.22 -14.08
CA GLY A 15 -4.79 -1.17 -13.89
C GLY A 15 -6.18 -1.51 -14.38
N ALA A 16 -6.88 -0.67 -15.16
CA ALA A 16 -7.89 -1.10 -16.12
C ALA A 16 -8.45 0.05 -16.96
N ALA A 17 -8.52 -0.17 -18.28
CA ALA A 17 -9.36 0.63 -19.16
C ALA A 17 -10.82 0.65 -18.70
N SER A 18 -11.41 1.84 -18.89
CA SER A 18 -12.73 2.35 -18.50
C SER A 18 -13.92 1.41 -18.67
N SER A 19 -14.83 1.47 -17.69
CA SER A 19 -16.28 1.41 -17.89
C SER A 19 -16.94 2.21 -16.77
N ALA A 20 -17.60 3.30 -17.14
CA ALA A 20 -18.38 4.15 -16.24
C ALA A 20 -19.84 3.64 -16.20
N ALA A 21 -20.29 3.22 -15.03
CA ALA A 21 -21.67 3.30 -14.51
C ALA A 21 -21.83 2.32 -13.32
N ASP A 22 -21.84 2.83 -12.10
CA ASP A 22 -23.02 2.81 -11.22
C ASP A 22 -22.66 3.32 -9.81
N ALA A 23 -23.43 4.29 -9.33
CA ALA A 23 -23.19 5.01 -8.09
C ALA A 23 -24.06 4.46 -6.94
N THR A 24 -23.82 3.23 -6.51
CA THR A 24 -24.47 2.66 -5.30
C THR A 24 -23.62 1.65 -4.51
N SER A 25 -22.31 1.54 -4.79
CA SER A 25 -21.44 0.59 -4.09
C SER A 25 -20.75 1.24 -2.89
N ASP A 26 -20.92 0.66 -1.70
CA ASP A 26 -20.17 0.95 -0.46
C ASP A 26 -18.65 0.66 -0.59
N GLN A 27 -18.18 0.34 -1.80
CA GLN A 27 -16.77 0.14 -2.10
C GLN A 27 -16.02 1.47 -2.25
N PRO A 28 -14.76 1.53 -1.77
CA PRO A 28 -13.90 2.65 -2.09
C PRO A 28 -13.73 2.78 -3.61
N PRO A 29 -13.71 4.00 -4.17
CA PRO A 29 -13.56 4.21 -5.60
C PRO A 29 -12.26 3.56 -6.10
N PRO A 30 -12.23 3.12 -7.38
CA PRO A 30 -11.03 2.55 -7.96
C PRO A 30 -9.84 3.53 -7.85
N PRO A 31 -8.60 3.05 -7.76
CA PRO A 31 -7.44 3.90 -7.50
C PRO A 31 -7.29 5.06 -8.49
N GLU A 32 -7.63 4.81 -9.76
CA GLU A 32 -7.70 5.79 -10.86
C GLU A 32 -8.63 6.95 -10.53
N GLN A 33 -9.82 6.63 -10.04
CA GLN A 33 -10.83 7.62 -9.66
C GLN A 33 -10.40 8.37 -8.40
N SER A 34 -9.80 7.69 -7.41
CA SER A 34 -9.32 8.37 -6.20
C SER A 34 -8.14 9.33 -6.44
N ALA A 35 -7.29 9.05 -7.43
CA ALA A 35 -6.26 10.00 -7.86
C ALA A 35 -6.86 11.16 -8.66
N ARG A 36 -7.80 10.87 -9.56
CA ARG A 36 -8.54 11.91 -10.30
C ARG A 36 -9.31 12.84 -9.37
N ASP A 37 -10.05 12.29 -8.41
CA ASP A 37 -10.74 13.06 -7.36
C ASP A 37 -9.77 13.90 -6.51
N ALA A 38 -8.53 13.43 -6.32
CA ALA A 38 -7.50 14.20 -5.63
C ALA A 38 -7.02 15.37 -6.47
N LEU A 39 -6.82 15.16 -7.78
CA LEU A 39 -6.36 16.16 -8.74
C LEU A 39 -7.44 17.19 -9.05
N GLU A 40 -8.69 16.76 -9.24
CA GLU A 40 -9.86 17.64 -9.43
C GLU A 40 -10.04 18.58 -8.23
N ALA A 41 -9.69 18.12 -7.03
CA ALA A 41 -9.71 18.96 -5.85
C ALA A 41 -8.59 20.03 -5.84
N LEU A 42 -7.55 19.97 -6.68
CA LEU A 42 -6.42 20.92 -6.66
C LEU A 42 -6.65 22.19 -7.47
N SER A 43 -7.78 22.31 -8.20
CA SER A 43 -8.08 23.48 -9.04
C SER A 43 -6.93 23.78 -10.01
N THR A 44 -6.48 22.76 -10.72
CA THR A 44 -5.39 22.80 -11.70
C THR A 44 -5.78 23.54 -12.97
N THR A 45 -4.80 24.15 -13.65
CA THR A 45 -5.00 24.66 -15.01
C THR A 45 -4.99 23.51 -16.03
N PRO A 46 -5.54 23.69 -17.24
CA PRO A 46 -5.47 22.66 -18.28
C PRO A 46 -4.04 22.20 -18.58
N GLU A 47 -3.08 23.12 -18.58
CA GLU A 47 -1.66 22.80 -18.80
C GLU A 47 -1.07 21.97 -17.65
N GLN A 48 -1.45 22.26 -16.41
CA GLN A 48 -1.06 21.44 -15.26
C GLN A 48 -1.69 20.04 -15.35
N ASP A 49 -2.95 19.93 -15.76
CA ASP A 49 -3.64 18.65 -15.90
C ASP A 49 -2.93 17.71 -16.89
N ASP A 50 -2.54 18.23 -18.06
CA ASP A 50 -1.79 17.45 -19.06
C ASP A 50 -0.44 16.97 -18.51
N GLN A 51 0.28 17.85 -17.79
CA GLN A 51 1.56 17.50 -17.16
C GLN A 51 1.38 16.44 -16.07
N LEU A 52 0.35 16.58 -15.22
CA LEU A 52 0.05 15.64 -14.15
C LEU A 52 -0.39 14.29 -14.69
N LEU A 53 -1.21 14.26 -15.75
CA LEU A 53 -1.63 13.02 -16.40
C LEU A 53 -0.44 12.27 -17.01
N ALA A 54 0.46 12.99 -17.70
CA ALA A 54 1.69 12.41 -18.22
C ALA A 54 2.59 11.88 -17.10
N LEU A 55 2.64 12.56 -15.96
CA LEU A 55 3.40 12.14 -14.78
C LEU A 55 2.82 10.87 -14.15
N VAL A 56 1.49 10.76 -14.03
CA VAL A 56 0.78 9.56 -13.58
C VAL A 56 1.13 8.36 -14.46
N GLY A 57 1.13 8.53 -15.78
CA GLY A 57 1.53 7.48 -16.72
C GLY A 57 2.96 6.98 -16.48
N LYS A 58 3.90 7.90 -16.20
CA LYS A 58 5.29 7.53 -15.85
C LYS A 58 5.37 6.78 -14.53
N PHE A 59 4.67 7.23 -13.48
CA PHE A 59 4.61 6.50 -12.21
C PHE A 59 4.13 5.06 -12.41
N ALA A 60 3.09 4.87 -13.22
CA ALA A 60 2.56 3.55 -13.51
C ALA A 60 3.56 2.63 -14.23
N ILE A 61 4.30 3.17 -15.20
CA ILE A 61 5.34 2.41 -15.92
C ILE A 61 6.44 1.97 -14.95
N VAL A 62 6.99 2.91 -14.17
CA VAL A 62 8.07 2.67 -13.20
C VAL A 62 7.68 1.60 -12.19
N LEU A 63 6.45 1.66 -11.69
CA LEU A 63 5.96 0.77 -10.65
C LEU A 63 5.32 -0.52 -11.16
N SER A 64 5.22 -0.70 -12.49
CA SER A 64 4.67 -1.91 -13.08
C SER A 64 5.50 -3.17 -12.73
N LYS A 65 6.84 -3.05 -12.69
CA LYS A 65 7.75 -4.14 -12.32
C LYS A 65 7.53 -4.56 -10.86
N SER A 66 7.53 -3.61 -9.95
CA SER A 66 7.28 -3.87 -8.51
C SER A 66 5.86 -4.38 -8.27
N GLY A 67 4.87 -3.93 -9.03
CA GLY A 67 3.50 -4.46 -9.01
C GLY A 67 3.38 -5.92 -9.46
N LYS A 68 4.15 -6.35 -10.47
CA LYS A 68 4.25 -7.77 -10.87
C LYS A 68 4.93 -8.60 -9.78
N ALA A 69 6.06 -8.14 -9.26
CA ALA A 69 6.79 -8.83 -8.20
C ALA A 69 5.95 -8.97 -6.92
N ARG A 70 5.20 -7.92 -6.56
CA ARG A 70 4.25 -7.95 -5.44
C ARG A 70 3.18 -9.03 -5.61
N ARG A 71 2.60 -9.17 -6.80
CA ARG A 71 1.60 -10.21 -7.08
C ARG A 71 2.21 -11.59 -6.88
N ALA A 72 3.38 -11.86 -7.47
CA ALA A 72 4.08 -13.13 -7.29
C ALA A 72 4.39 -13.44 -5.82
N PHE A 73 4.91 -12.46 -5.07
CA PHE A 73 5.15 -12.59 -3.63
C PHE A 73 3.86 -12.91 -2.86
N THR A 74 2.76 -12.23 -3.19
CA THR A 74 1.50 -12.44 -2.49
C THR A 74 0.86 -13.78 -2.84
N ASP A 75 0.92 -14.21 -4.09
CA ASP A 75 0.46 -15.53 -4.52
C ASP A 75 1.22 -16.64 -3.78
N GLU A 76 2.52 -16.49 -3.57
CA GLU A 76 3.30 -17.47 -2.82
C GLU A 76 2.93 -17.48 -1.33
N LEU A 77 2.74 -16.31 -0.72
CA LEU A 77 2.25 -16.23 0.65
C LEU A 77 0.85 -16.84 0.82
N LEU A 78 -0.03 -16.71 -0.16
CA LEU A 78 -1.33 -17.37 -0.15
C LEU A 78 -1.17 -18.89 -0.16
N LYS A 79 -0.25 -19.44 -0.96
CA LYS A 79 0.05 -20.87 -0.93
C LYS A 79 0.66 -21.32 0.40
N SER A 80 1.53 -20.51 1.01
CA SER A 80 2.08 -20.78 2.35
C SER A 80 0.97 -20.77 3.41
N LEU A 81 0.06 -19.80 3.37
CA LEU A 81 -1.11 -19.75 4.24
C LEU A 81 -1.94 -21.03 4.10
N MET A 82 -2.22 -21.47 2.87
CA MET A 82 -2.98 -22.70 2.63
C MET A 82 -2.27 -23.96 3.19
N ARG A 83 -0.94 -24.02 3.05
CA ARG A 83 -0.09 -25.08 3.63
C ARG A 83 -0.02 -25.03 5.16
N GLY A 84 -0.50 -23.96 5.81
CA GLY A 84 -0.45 -23.79 7.26
C GLY A 84 0.92 -23.39 7.80
N ARG A 85 1.89 -23.10 6.92
CA ARG A 85 3.25 -22.70 7.31
C ARG A 85 3.94 -21.89 6.23
N VAL A 86 4.83 -20.99 6.66
CA VAL A 86 5.73 -20.25 5.76
C VAL A 86 7.02 -21.03 5.62
N GLU A 87 7.38 -21.38 4.37
CA GLU A 87 8.64 -22.03 4.03
C GLU A 87 9.60 -20.98 3.47
N ALA A 88 10.61 -20.62 4.24
CA ALA A 88 11.57 -19.56 3.90
C ALA A 88 12.21 -19.78 2.52
N ALA A 89 12.66 -21.01 2.24
CA ALA A 89 13.24 -21.38 0.95
C ALA A 89 12.34 -21.12 -0.28
N VAL A 90 11.02 -21.03 -0.07
CA VAL A 90 10.04 -20.75 -1.14
C VAL A 90 9.66 -19.28 -1.19
N VAL A 91 9.51 -18.62 -0.03
CA VAL A 91 9.08 -17.22 0.05
C VAL A 91 10.23 -16.23 -0.15
N ASP A 92 11.44 -16.56 0.28
CA ASP A 92 12.59 -15.65 0.22
C ASP A 92 12.96 -15.25 -1.22
N PRO A 93 12.99 -16.16 -2.23
CA PRO A 93 13.28 -15.75 -3.60
C PRO A 93 12.29 -14.72 -4.17
N VAL A 94 10.98 -14.91 -3.93
CA VAL A 94 9.95 -13.96 -4.39
C VAL A 94 9.93 -12.68 -3.58
N ARG A 95 10.32 -12.73 -2.30
CA ARG A 95 10.55 -11.57 -1.45
C ARG A 95 11.72 -10.73 -1.99
N THR A 96 12.88 -11.33 -2.21
CA THR A 96 14.07 -10.66 -2.73
C THR A 96 13.79 -10.01 -4.08
N ASN A 97 13.14 -10.72 -5.01
CA ASN A 97 12.74 -10.15 -6.29
C ASN A 97 11.82 -8.91 -6.15
N PHE A 98 10.93 -8.89 -5.15
CA PHE A 98 10.11 -7.71 -4.90
C PHE A 98 10.90 -6.56 -4.24
N GLU A 99 11.79 -6.87 -3.29
CA GLU A 99 12.72 -5.89 -2.69
C GLU A 99 13.59 -5.22 -3.77
N ASP A 100 14.17 -6.01 -4.68
CA ASP A 100 14.98 -5.52 -5.78
C ASP A 100 14.15 -4.67 -6.74
N ALA A 101 12.93 -5.09 -7.09
CA ALA A 101 12.06 -4.29 -7.94
C ALA A 101 11.66 -2.94 -7.32
N ILE A 102 11.55 -2.85 -5.98
CA ILE A 102 11.35 -1.56 -5.28
C ILE A 102 12.63 -0.73 -5.32
N ARG A 103 13.78 -1.35 -5.04
CA ARG A 103 15.08 -0.69 -5.03
C ARG A 103 15.38 -0.05 -6.40
N ASP A 104 15.18 -0.81 -7.48
CA ASP A 104 15.37 -0.37 -8.86
C ASP A 104 14.46 0.81 -9.24
N ALA A 105 13.20 0.79 -8.76
CA ALA A 105 12.21 1.82 -9.07
C ALA A 105 12.41 3.10 -8.25
N THR A 106 13.07 3.03 -7.09
CA THR A 106 13.17 4.14 -6.14
C THR A 106 13.76 5.41 -6.76
N PRO A 107 14.92 5.40 -7.45
CA PRO A 107 15.50 6.62 -8.00
C PRO A 107 14.56 7.37 -8.94
N GLU A 108 13.89 6.65 -9.84
CA GLU A 108 12.97 7.25 -10.80
C GLU A 108 11.70 7.78 -10.12
N VAL A 109 11.19 7.07 -9.10
CA VAL A 109 10.09 7.58 -8.26
C VAL A 109 10.45 8.90 -7.60
N LEU A 110 11.68 9.05 -7.07
CA LEU A 110 12.13 10.30 -6.45
C LEU A 110 12.20 11.44 -7.48
N THR A 111 12.71 11.17 -8.68
CA THR A 111 12.68 12.15 -9.78
C THR A 111 11.26 12.58 -10.13
N LEU A 112 10.32 11.64 -10.21
CA LEU A 112 8.92 11.95 -10.52
C LEU A 112 8.24 12.74 -9.39
N LEU A 113 8.62 12.53 -8.13
CA LEU A 113 8.14 13.33 -7.00
C LEU A 113 8.64 14.78 -7.04
N ASN A 114 9.90 15.00 -7.42
CA ASN A 114 10.42 16.37 -7.62
C ASN A 114 9.66 17.07 -8.76
N LYS A 115 9.40 16.37 -9.87
CA LYS A 115 8.57 16.92 -10.96
C LYS A 115 7.14 17.25 -10.51
N LEU A 116 6.53 16.38 -9.70
CA LEU A 116 5.20 16.66 -9.14
C LEU A 116 5.23 17.95 -8.31
N HIS A 117 6.27 18.13 -7.49
CA HIS A 117 6.44 19.33 -6.68
C HIS A 117 6.59 20.59 -7.55
N GLU A 118 7.42 20.53 -8.60
CA GLU A 118 7.64 21.64 -9.55
C GLU A 118 6.35 22.08 -10.26
N ILE A 119 5.49 21.14 -10.65
CA ILE A 119 4.23 21.43 -11.37
C ILE A 119 3.21 22.14 -10.47
N LEU A 120 3.19 21.78 -9.19
CA LEU A 120 2.18 22.27 -8.24
C LEU A 120 2.59 23.61 -7.62
N THR A 121 1.63 24.51 -7.44
CA THR A 121 1.85 25.73 -6.63
C THR A 121 2.02 25.39 -5.15
N PRO A 122 2.59 26.28 -4.32
CA PRO A 122 2.69 26.07 -2.88
C PRO A 122 1.34 25.71 -2.21
N GLU A 123 0.25 26.38 -2.60
CA GLU A 123 -1.10 26.12 -2.09
C GLU A 123 -1.60 24.73 -2.50
N GLN A 124 -1.35 24.32 -3.74
CA GLN A 124 -1.71 22.99 -4.23
C GLN A 124 -0.89 21.89 -3.54
N ARG A 125 0.40 22.10 -3.28
CA ARG A 125 1.25 21.17 -2.51
C ARG A 125 0.71 20.99 -1.10
N ALA A 126 0.34 22.09 -0.43
CA ALA A 126 -0.25 22.05 0.90
C ALA A 126 -1.57 21.25 0.91
N LYS A 127 -2.47 21.57 -0.02
CA LYS A 127 -3.77 20.89 -0.18
C LYS A 127 -3.61 19.40 -0.47
N LEU A 128 -2.65 19.04 -1.34
CA LEU A 128 -2.34 17.65 -1.66
C LEU A 128 -1.94 16.89 -0.41
N VAL A 129 -0.96 17.40 0.35
CA VAL A 129 -0.47 16.75 1.59
C VAL A 129 -1.59 16.60 2.62
N ASP A 130 -2.43 17.62 2.80
CA ASP A 130 -3.54 17.60 3.77
C ASP A 130 -4.61 16.57 3.36
N SER A 131 -4.89 16.47 2.06
CA SER A 131 -5.80 15.44 1.54
C SER A 131 -5.29 14.02 1.84
N PHE A 132 -3.97 13.79 1.76
CA PHE A 132 -3.38 12.50 2.11
C PHE A 132 -3.43 12.22 3.60
N ALA A 133 -3.20 13.22 4.45
CA ALA A 133 -3.34 13.07 5.90
C ALA A 133 -4.77 12.69 6.28
N ALA A 134 -5.78 13.39 5.73
CA ALA A 134 -7.19 13.08 5.94
C ALA A 134 -7.55 11.67 5.46
N ARG A 135 -7.10 11.29 4.25
CA ARG A 135 -7.30 9.94 3.71
C ARG A 135 -6.65 8.87 4.58
N ALA A 136 -5.45 9.11 5.13
CA ALA A 136 -4.76 8.16 5.99
C ALA A 136 -5.52 7.88 7.29
N GLU A 137 -6.10 8.92 7.91
CA GLU A 137 -6.94 8.77 9.11
C GLU A 137 -8.27 8.07 8.78
N ASN A 138 -8.94 8.44 7.69
CA ASN A 138 -10.15 7.75 7.23
C ASN A 138 -9.88 6.26 6.94
N ALA A 139 -8.76 5.96 6.28
CA ALA A 139 -8.32 4.60 6.01
C ALA A 139 -8.01 3.81 7.28
N LYS A 140 -7.58 4.47 8.37
CA LYS A 140 -7.35 3.81 9.67
C LYS A 140 -8.68 3.34 10.29
N ALA A 141 -9.70 4.19 10.28
CA ALA A 141 -11.04 3.83 10.77
C ALA A 141 -11.64 2.68 9.95
N LYS A 142 -11.62 2.79 8.62
CA LYS A 142 -12.10 1.73 7.70
C LYS A 142 -11.33 0.42 7.89
N ARG A 143 -9.99 0.46 8.00
CA ARG A 143 -9.17 -0.73 8.28
C ARG A 143 -9.54 -1.40 9.60
N LYS A 144 -9.81 -0.63 10.67
CA LYS A 144 -10.21 -1.19 11.97
C LYS A 144 -11.56 -1.91 11.87
N ALA A 145 -12.55 -1.29 11.22
CA ALA A 145 -13.85 -1.91 10.99
C ALA A 145 -13.74 -3.19 10.15
N HIS A 146 -13.01 -3.11 9.04
CA HIS A 146 -12.77 -4.25 8.16
C HIS A 146 -12.01 -5.39 8.83
N ASN A 147 -10.97 -5.10 9.62
CA ASN A 147 -10.24 -6.14 10.36
C ASN A 147 -11.15 -6.85 11.37
N ARG A 148 -12.11 -6.14 12.00
CA ARG A 148 -13.12 -6.77 12.85
C ARG A 148 -14.01 -7.71 12.03
N GLN A 149 -14.56 -7.24 10.92
CA GLN A 149 -15.37 -8.06 10.01
C GLN A 149 -14.62 -9.31 9.55
N MET A 150 -13.33 -9.20 9.22
CA MET A 150 -12.50 -10.34 8.84
C MET A 150 -12.34 -11.33 10.01
N ILE A 151 -12.05 -10.85 11.21
CA ILE A 151 -11.93 -11.70 12.41
C ILE A 151 -13.25 -12.43 12.70
N ASP A 152 -14.37 -11.73 12.60
CA ASP A 152 -15.71 -12.29 12.82
C ASP A 152 -16.05 -13.32 11.72
N ALA A 153 -15.72 -13.02 10.47
CA ALA A 153 -15.93 -13.95 9.36
C ALA A 153 -15.09 -15.22 9.50
N LEU A 154 -13.90 -15.16 10.10
CA LEU A 154 -13.05 -16.33 10.28
C LEU A 154 -13.51 -17.24 11.43
N ASP A 155 -14.51 -16.83 12.21
CA ASP A 155 -15.02 -17.58 13.37
C ASP A 155 -13.89 -18.07 14.31
N ILE A 156 -12.94 -17.18 14.58
CA ILE A 156 -11.77 -17.52 15.39
C ILE A 156 -12.20 -17.63 16.85
N GLY A 157 -11.95 -18.80 17.46
CA GLY A 157 -12.25 -19.06 18.87
C GLY A 157 -11.44 -18.17 19.83
N LEU A 158 -11.92 -18.02 21.07
CA LEU A 158 -11.28 -17.15 22.06
C LEU A 158 -9.82 -17.54 22.34
N LEU A 159 -9.53 -18.84 22.46
CA LEU A 159 -8.17 -19.32 22.71
C LEU A 159 -7.23 -19.04 21.54
N GLN A 160 -7.69 -19.25 20.30
CA GLN A 160 -6.93 -18.89 19.09
C GLN A 160 -6.66 -17.37 19.04
N LYS A 161 -7.66 -16.53 19.36
CA LYS A 161 -7.49 -15.07 19.42
C LYS A 161 -6.40 -14.66 20.42
N ILE A 162 -6.37 -15.28 21.60
CA ILE A 162 -5.34 -15.03 22.63
C ILE A 162 -3.96 -15.48 22.13
N SER A 163 -3.87 -16.68 21.55
CA SER A 163 -2.63 -17.23 20.99
C SER A 163 -2.06 -16.34 19.89
N ILE A 164 -2.88 -16.01 18.88
CA ILE A 164 -2.52 -15.10 17.78
C ILE A 164 -2.10 -13.74 18.33
N ALA A 165 -2.85 -13.15 19.27
CA ALA A 165 -2.52 -11.84 19.81
C ALA A 165 -1.17 -11.83 20.56
N LYS A 166 -0.86 -12.90 21.30
CA LYS A 166 0.43 -13.09 21.97
C LYS A 166 1.55 -13.22 20.95
N ALA A 167 1.43 -14.16 20.01
CA ALA A 167 2.43 -14.39 18.97
C ALA A 167 2.68 -13.15 18.11
N MET A 168 1.63 -12.39 17.77
CA MET A 168 1.74 -11.12 17.05
C MET A 168 2.44 -10.05 17.87
N ARG A 169 2.15 -9.95 19.18
CA ARG A 169 2.82 -9.00 20.07
C ARG A 169 4.31 -9.28 20.14
N ASP A 170 4.68 -10.55 20.29
CA ASP A 170 6.07 -10.97 20.44
C ASP A 170 6.82 -10.74 19.13
N LYS A 171 6.31 -11.23 17.98
CA LYS A 171 7.02 -11.15 16.69
C LYS A 171 7.00 -9.77 16.03
N LEU A 172 5.91 -9.00 16.15
CA LEU A 172 5.87 -7.64 15.61
C LEU A 172 6.42 -6.61 16.59
N GLY A 173 6.68 -6.98 17.86
CA GLY A 173 7.25 -6.11 18.87
C GLY A 173 8.54 -5.46 18.38
N ASP A 174 9.41 -6.27 17.77
CA ASP A 174 10.73 -5.86 17.27
C ASP A 174 10.65 -4.89 16.09
N LEU A 175 9.56 -4.92 15.31
CA LEU A 175 9.36 -4.01 14.18
C LEU A 175 8.73 -2.67 14.61
N ARG A 176 8.20 -2.55 15.83
CA ARG A 176 7.50 -1.33 16.28
C ARG A 176 8.37 -0.07 16.19
N PRO A 177 9.65 -0.06 16.63
CA PRO A 177 10.49 1.12 16.52
C PRO A 177 10.70 1.53 15.05
N ALA A 178 10.91 0.55 14.16
CA ALA A 178 11.05 0.80 12.72
C ALA A 178 9.77 1.40 12.11
N PHE A 179 8.59 0.89 12.48
CA PHE A 179 7.31 1.46 12.05
C PHE A 179 7.06 2.87 12.60
N ALA A 180 7.45 3.12 13.86
CA ALA A 180 7.35 4.45 14.46
C ALA A 180 8.25 5.45 13.73
N LYS A 181 9.51 5.08 13.48
CA LYS A 181 10.43 5.89 12.68
C LYS A 181 9.89 6.15 11.27
N MET A 182 9.42 5.12 10.58
CA MET A 182 8.82 5.25 9.25
C MET A 182 7.63 6.22 9.24
N LYS A 183 6.79 6.21 10.29
CA LYS A 183 5.68 7.16 10.43
C LYS A 183 6.20 8.59 10.57
N MET A 184 7.20 8.81 11.42
CA MET A 184 7.83 10.12 11.61
C MET A 184 8.47 10.62 10.31
N ASP A 185 9.24 9.78 9.61
CA ASP A 185 9.88 10.12 8.34
C ASP A 185 8.84 10.46 7.27
N ALA A 186 7.70 9.74 7.24
CA ALA A 186 6.61 10.05 6.31
C ALA A 186 5.93 11.40 6.62
N GLN A 187 5.79 11.75 7.89
CA GLN A 187 5.26 13.05 8.31
C GLN A 187 6.24 14.17 8.00
N ALA A 188 7.53 13.96 8.24
CA ALA A 188 8.59 14.92 7.89
C ALA A 188 8.64 15.16 6.38
N ALA A 189 8.53 14.10 5.57
CA ALA A 189 8.49 14.23 4.12
C ALA A 189 7.25 14.99 3.62
N GLY A 190 6.08 14.76 4.23
CA GLY A 190 4.87 15.54 3.93
C GLY A 190 5.02 17.03 4.26
N LYS A 191 5.71 17.36 5.35
CA LYS A 191 6.04 18.76 5.68
C LYS A 191 7.01 19.35 4.66
N ALA A 192 8.11 18.66 4.38
CA ALA A 192 9.12 19.10 3.41
C ALA A 192 8.52 19.34 2.01
N PHE A 193 7.54 18.51 1.58
CA PHE A 193 6.87 18.68 0.30
C PHE A 193 6.10 20.00 0.16
N LYS A 194 5.71 20.65 1.27
CA LYS A 194 5.06 21.95 1.24
C LYS A 194 6.05 23.10 1.01
N GLU A 195 7.33 22.88 1.30
CA GLU A 195 8.37 23.89 1.23
C GLU A 195 8.92 24.04 -0.20
N ASP A 196 9.39 25.22 -0.58
CA ASP A 196 9.94 25.46 -1.91
C ASP A 196 11.30 24.78 -2.15
N THR A 197 12.01 24.45 -1.08
CA THR A 197 13.32 23.78 -1.12
C THR A 197 13.23 22.26 -1.09
N PHE A 198 12.06 21.70 -1.40
CA PHE A 198 11.84 20.26 -1.40
C PHE A 198 12.80 19.53 -2.35
N ASP A 199 13.42 18.48 -1.83
CA ASP A 199 14.12 17.49 -2.63
C ASP A 199 13.79 16.08 -2.10
N ALA A 200 13.15 15.29 -2.95
CA ALA A 200 12.79 13.91 -2.66
C ALA A 200 14.01 13.04 -2.33
N THR A 201 15.19 13.34 -2.88
CA THR A 201 16.41 12.55 -2.66
C THR A 201 17.00 12.71 -1.27
N GLU A 202 16.71 13.85 -0.61
CA GLU A 202 17.19 14.12 0.74
C GLU A 202 16.29 13.57 1.85
N LEU A 203 15.12 13.04 1.49
CA LEU A 203 14.17 12.51 2.45
C LEU A 203 14.73 11.28 3.18
N ALA A 204 14.69 11.29 4.51
CA ALA A 204 15.06 10.13 5.33
C ALA A 204 14.25 8.86 4.97
N ILE A 205 13.02 9.03 4.50
CA ILE A 205 12.17 7.91 4.07
C ILE A 205 12.67 7.23 2.78
N ALA A 206 13.37 7.96 1.90
CA ALA A 206 13.98 7.42 0.69
C ALA A 206 15.20 6.54 1.02
N LYS A 207 15.87 6.85 2.15
CA LYS A 207 17.03 6.11 2.68
C LYS A 207 16.62 4.89 3.51
N THR A 208 15.32 4.68 3.71
CA THR A 208 14.77 3.54 4.49
C THR A 208 14.38 2.41 3.55
N ASP A 209 14.74 1.16 3.88
CA ASP A 209 14.28 -0.02 3.14
C ASP A 209 12.82 -0.36 3.48
N LEU A 210 11.90 0.45 2.95
CA LEU A 210 10.46 0.31 3.17
C LEU A 210 9.92 -1.02 2.63
N GLY A 211 10.49 -1.47 1.52
CA GLY A 211 10.14 -2.75 0.90
C GLY A 211 10.37 -3.88 1.89
N LYS A 212 11.58 -3.97 2.44
CA LYS A 212 11.94 -4.97 3.42
C LYS A 212 11.06 -4.94 4.67
N LEU A 213 10.88 -3.76 5.29
CA LEU A 213 10.07 -3.65 6.52
C LEU A 213 8.61 -4.07 6.29
N TYR A 214 8.02 -3.64 5.17
CA TYR A 214 6.65 -4.02 4.82
C TYR A 214 6.55 -5.53 4.59
N LEU A 215 7.45 -6.11 3.80
CA LEU A 215 7.43 -7.53 3.47
C LEU A 215 7.64 -8.41 4.69
N GLU A 216 8.60 -8.06 5.54
CA GLU A 216 8.87 -8.76 6.78
C GLU A 216 7.64 -8.81 7.69
N SER A 217 6.91 -7.69 7.81
CA SER A 217 5.69 -7.66 8.60
C SER A 217 4.57 -8.58 8.06
N ILE A 218 4.49 -8.74 6.74
CA ILE A 218 3.52 -9.64 6.11
C ILE A 218 3.95 -11.10 6.31
N VAL A 219 5.23 -11.41 6.10
CA VAL A 219 5.77 -12.76 6.34
C VAL A 219 5.53 -13.17 7.80
N ILE A 220 5.78 -12.28 8.76
CA ILE A 220 5.48 -12.52 10.18
C ILE A 220 3.98 -12.75 10.38
N LEU A 221 3.11 -11.89 9.83
CA LEU A 221 1.67 -12.03 9.96
C LEU A 221 1.19 -13.40 9.46
N VAL A 222 1.59 -13.81 8.26
CA VAL A 222 1.22 -15.12 7.70
C VAL A 222 1.85 -16.25 8.51
N GLY A 223 3.10 -16.10 8.94
CA GLY A 223 3.79 -17.09 9.78
C GLY A 223 3.19 -17.26 11.18
N VAL A 224 2.45 -16.27 11.69
CA VAL A 224 1.68 -16.38 12.93
C VAL A 224 0.29 -16.95 12.67
N LEU A 225 -0.41 -16.47 11.63
CA LEU A 225 -1.78 -16.91 11.37
C LEU A 225 -1.86 -18.34 10.83
N ALA A 226 -0.97 -18.73 9.93
CA ALA A 226 -1.05 -20.01 9.24
C ALA A 226 -1.07 -21.25 10.16
N PRO A 227 -0.24 -21.34 11.24
CA PRO A 227 -0.31 -22.49 12.15
C PRO A 227 -1.50 -22.45 13.11
N GLU A 228 -2.04 -21.26 13.42
CA GLU A 228 -3.12 -21.09 14.41
C GLU A 228 -4.51 -21.28 13.81
N LEU A 229 -4.65 -21.10 12.50
CA LEU A 229 -5.92 -21.21 11.78
C LEU A 229 -6.13 -22.64 11.28
N GLU A 230 -7.37 -23.12 11.36
CA GLU A 230 -7.80 -24.38 10.74
C GLU A 230 -7.79 -24.29 9.20
N HIS A 231 -7.84 -25.44 8.52
CA HIS A 231 -7.78 -25.47 7.05
C HIS A 231 -8.86 -24.59 6.40
N GLU A 232 -10.12 -24.71 6.85
CA GLU A 232 -11.24 -23.92 6.33
C GLU A 232 -11.06 -22.42 6.57
N GLN A 233 -10.55 -22.03 7.75
CA GLN A 233 -10.24 -20.65 8.08
C GLN A 233 -9.12 -20.09 7.18
N ARG A 234 -8.11 -20.90 6.85
CA ARG A 234 -7.03 -20.52 5.92
C ARG A 234 -7.55 -20.35 4.50
N VAL A 235 -8.43 -21.24 4.03
CA VAL A 235 -9.13 -21.11 2.73
C VAL A 235 -9.91 -19.80 2.68
N LYS A 236 -10.70 -19.50 3.72
CA LYS A 236 -11.51 -18.29 3.80
C LYS A 236 -10.65 -17.03 3.81
N LEU A 237 -9.59 -17.01 4.63
CA LEU A 237 -8.65 -15.89 4.68
C LEU A 237 -7.93 -15.69 3.34
N ALA A 238 -7.48 -16.78 2.69
CA ALA A 238 -6.87 -16.71 1.37
C ALA A 238 -7.84 -16.13 0.32
N GLY A 239 -9.11 -16.52 0.37
CA GLY A 239 -10.16 -15.96 -0.48
C GLY A 239 -10.35 -14.45 -0.28
N ILE A 240 -10.43 -13.99 0.98
CA ILE A 240 -10.54 -12.56 1.33
C ILE A 240 -9.33 -11.77 0.81
N ILE A 241 -8.12 -12.29 1.03
CA ILE A 241 -6.88 -11.64 0.57
C ILE A 241 -6.83 -11.60 -0.96
N LYS A 242 -7.14 -12.72 -1.64
CA LYS A 242 -7.15 -12.79 -3.11
C LYS A 242 -8.16 -11.82 -3.71
N HIS A 243 -9.38 -11.81 -3.20
CA HIS A 243 -10.43 -10.89 -3.63
C HIS A 243 -9.98 -9.43 -3.54
N ARG A 244 -9.29 -9.06 -2.44
CA ARG A 244 -8.74 -7.71 -2.27
C ARG A 244 -7.65 -7.36 -3.28
N LEU A 245 -6.80 -8.32 -3.65
CA LEU A 245 -5.69 -8.09 -4.59
C LEU A 245 -6.17 -7.99 -6.04
N THR A 246 -7.22 -8.73 -6.40
CA THR A 246 -7.82 -8.70 -7.74
C THR A 246 -8.83 -7.56 -7.91
N GLY A 247 -8.99 -6.68 -6.91
CA GLY A 247 -9.96 -5.59 -6.96
C GLY A 247 -11.40 -6.09 -7.02
N GLY A 248 -11.68 -7.17 -6.29
CA GLY A 248 -12.98 -7.84 -6.24
C GLY A 248 -14.12 -6.85 -5.99
N GLY A 249 -14.79 -6.53 -7.08
CA GLY A 249 -15.81 -5.48 -7.19
C GLY A 249 -16.13 -5.18 -8.66
N ARG A 250 -16.05 -6.19 -9.53
CA ARG A 250 -16.44 -6.05 -10.94
C ARG A 250 -17.47 -7.06 -11.42
N HIS A 251 -18.00 -7.90 -10.53
CA HIS A 251 -19.13 -8.77 -10.83
C HIS A 251 -19.96 -8.95 -9.56
N HIS A 252 -21.01 -8.16 -9.43
CA HIS A 252 -22.39 -8.57 -9.14
C HIS A 252 -23.29 -7.34 -9.20
#